data_AF-A0A1C1CUT0-F1
#
_entry.id   AF-A0A1C1CUT0-F1
#
_cell.length_a   1.000
_cell.length_b   1.000
_cell.length_c   1.000
_cell.angle_alpha   90.00
_cell.angle_beta   90.00
_cell.angle_gamma   90.00
#
_symmetry.space_group_name_H-M   'P 1'
#
loop_
_entity.id
_entity.type
_entity.pdbx_description
1 polymer ?
#
loop_
_entity_poly.entity_id
_entity_poly.type
_entity_poly.pdbx_seq_one_letter_code
_entity_poly.pdbx_strand_id
1 'polypeptide(L)'
;MKSQLFSAMLFAASAATAAAATILSDADHLQQEPHAALQKRAFYQDDFKIYKRKRNAHACIMSIVFIVLFPLGAISMHLPLRGVRVTTRIHAPIQILGLAMMIGAMGLGIDIADVDLNFFARDTSTKAHVVIGLLTCSVLILFQPALGLLQHLHFRRTGKKSIFAYIHRWSGRVAICLGWINSGLGFQLVPISLVSTGSLVRNFVLMGVLGAVWFLLVGWDGYRHHWAKKDKLGAYRVGWDKGVVLRRQHAVEDGTKDDMKLEPRHSGDQGTTAGEQHL
;
A
#
# COMPACT_ATOMS: atom_id res chain seq x y z
N MET A 1 -17.04 -3.62 -88.67
CA MET A 1 -15.69 -3.83 -88.08
C MET A 1 -14.93 -2.53 -87.75
N LYS A 2 -15.34 -1.34 -88.23
CA LYS A 2 -14.67 -0.06 -87.93
C LYS A 2 -15.01 0.58 -86.57
N SER A 3 -15.98 0.06 -85.80
CA SER A 3 -16.38 0.66 -84.51
C SER A 3 -15.68 0.04 -83.28
N GLN A 4 -15.07 -1.15 -83.41
CA GLN A 4 -14.39 -1.82 -82.29
C GLN A 4 -12.93 -1.35 -82.12
N LEU A 5 -12.29 -0.90 -83.20
CA LEU A 5 -10.94 -0.31 -83.17
C LEU A 5 -10.92 1.12 -82.58
N PHE A 6 -11.99 1.90 -82.77
CA PHE A 6 -12.10 3.25 -82.23
C PHE A 6 -12.35 3.26 -80.71
N SER A 7 -13.14 2.33 -80.18
CA SER A 7 -13.33 2.19 -78.72
C SER A 7 -12.09 1.66 -78.00
N ALA A 8 -11.33 0.75 -78.62
CA ALA A 8 -10.09 0.24 -78.03
C ALA A 8 -8.99 1.32 -77.95
N MET A 9 -8.88 2.20 -78.95
CA MET A 9 -7.94 3.33 -78.91
C MET A 9 -8.37 4.41 -77.90
N LEU A 10 -9.67 4.65 -77.71
CA LEU A 10 -10.15 5.59 -76.68
C LEU A 10 -9.90 5.07 -75.24
N PHE A 11 -10.00 3.75 -75.02
CA PHE A 11 -9.76 3.14 -73.71
C PHE A 11 -8.27 3.05 -73.36
N ALA A 12 -7.40 2.84 -74.36
CA ALA A 12 -5.95 2.88 -74.16
C ALA A 12 -5.43 4.32 -73.92
N ALA A 13 -6.03 5.32 -74.59
CA ALA A 13 -5.67 6.72 -74.39
C ALA A 13 -6.09 7.25 -73.01
N SER A 14 -7.22 6.80 -72.44
CA SER A 14 -7.66 7.17 -71.09
C SER A 14 -6.84 6.47 -69.99
N ALA A 15 -6.42 5.22 -70.22
CA ALA A 15 -5.52 4.52 -69.30
C ALA A 15 -4.11 5.13 -69.28
N ALA A 16 -3.60 5.61 -70.43
CA ALA A 16 -2.31 6.29 -70.51
C ALA A 16 -2.34 7.69 -69.87
N THR A 17 -3.44 8.43 -69.99
CA THR A 17 -3.61 9.71 -69.27
C THR A 17 -3.85 9.51 -67.77
N ALA A 18 -4.53 8.45 -67.35
CA ALA A 18 -4.67 8.10 -65.94
C ALA A 18 -3.35 7.62 -65.30
N ALA A 19 -2.54 6.84 -66.04
CA ALA A 19 -1.21 6.40 -65.63
C ALA A 19 -0.19 7.56 -65.61
N ALA A 20 -0.24 8.46 -66.60
CA ALA A 20 0.59 9.66 -66.61
C ALA A 20 0.17 10.66 -65.51
N ALA A 21 -1.13 10.78 -65.21
CA ALA A 21 -1.61 11.60 -64.09
C ALA A 21 -1.21 11.02 -62.72
N THR A 22 -1.16 9.68 -62.58
CA THR A 22 -0.67 9.04 -61.35
C THR A 22 0.85 9.15 -61.19
N ILE A 23 1.63 9.04 -62.28
CA ILE A 23 3.08 9.26 -62.25
C ILE A 23 3.44 10.74 -62.04
N LEU A 24 2.65 11.67 -62.58
CA LEU A 24 2.86 13.10 -62.36
C LEU A 24 2.41 13.54 -60.95
N SER A 25 1.40 12.88 -60.36
CA SER A 25 1.08 13.06 -58.95
C SER A 25 2.11 12.43 -58.00
N ASP A 26 2.83 11.39 -58.44
CA ASP A 26 3.91 10.77 -57.65
C ASP A 26 5.19 11.64 -57.67
N ALA A 27 5.38 12.43 -58.74
CA ALA A 27 6.46 13.41 -58.84
C ALA A 27 6.25 14.63 -57.91
N ASP A 28 5.00 15.03 -57.68
CA ASP A 28 4.65 16.04 -56.65
C ASP A 28 4.83 15.48 -55.22
N HIS A 29 4.71 14.16 -55.04
CA HIS A 29 4.88 13.50 -53.75
C HIS A 29 6.32 13.55 -53.21
N LEU A 30 7.34 13.69 -54.06
CA LEU A 30 8.73 13.81 -53.62
C LEU A 30 9.08 15.19 -53.03
N GLN A 31 8.25 16.21 -53.27
CA GLN A 31 8.37 17.53 -52.61
C GLN A 31 7.46 17.70 -51.39
N GLN A 32 6.56 16.74 -51.12
CA GLN A 32 5.68 16.74 -49.93
C GLN A 32 6.21 15.87 -48.78
N GLU A 33 7.24 15.07 -49.02
CA GLU A 33 8.00 14.30 -48.03
C GLU A 33 8.64 15.14 -46.88
N PRO A 34 9.16 16.38 -47.07
CA PRO A 34 9.71 17.12 -45.95
C PRO A 34 8.63 17.48 -44.93
N HIS A 35 7.43 17.86 -45.38
CA HIS A 35 6.32 18.22 -44.48
C HIS A 35 5.72 17.01 -43.78
N ALA A 36 5.50 15.89 -44.49
CA ALA A 36 4.98 14.66 -43.89
C ALA A 36 5.97 14.05 -42.87
N ALA A 37 7.27 14.03 -43.19
CA ALA A 37 8.30 13.58 -42.26
C ALA A 37 8.47 14.52 -41.07
N LEU A 38 8.38 15.85 -41.28
CA LEU A 38 8.37 16.85 -40.20
C LEU A 38 7.16 16.66 -39.29
N GLN A 39 5.97 16.43 -39.84
CA GLN A 39 4.74 16.25 -39.09
C GLN A 39 4.75 14.92 -38.31
N LYS A 40 5.26 13.84 -38.90
CA LYS A 40 5.45 12.55 -38.20
C LYS A 40 6.50 12.65 -37.09
N ARG A 41 7.62 13.36 -37.32
CA ARG A 41 8.60 13.68 -36.27
C ARG A 41 7.98 14.52 -35.17
N ALA A 42 7.25 15.58 -35.51
CA ALA A 42 6.58 16.46 -34.54
C ALA A 42 5.55 15.68 -33.70
N PHE A 43 4.71 14.87 -34.33
CA PHE A 43 3.73 14.00 -33.67
C PHE A 43 4.41 13.05 -32.67
N TYR A 44 5.44 12.32 -33.09
CA TYR A 44 6.17 11.43 -32.19
C TYR A 44 6.88 12.19 -31.06
N GLN A 45 7.41 13.38 -31.36
CA GLN A 45 8.08 14.22 -30.37
C GLN A 45 7.09 14.75 -29.33
N ASP A 46 5.84 15.02 -29.71
CA ASP A 46 4.79 15.49 -28.82
C ASP A 46 4.22 14.35 -27.95
N ASP A 47 3.97 13.18 -28.53
CA ASP A 47 3.60 11.98 -27.76
C ASP A 47 4.66 11.64 -26.71
N PHE A 48 5.94 11.65 -27.10
CA PHE A 48 7.04 11.39 -26.17
C PHE A 48 7.16 12.46 -25.06
N LYS A 49 6.87 13.74 -25.37
CA LYS A 49 6.81 14.79 -24.34
C LYS A 49 5.64 14.55 -23.38
N ILE A 50 4.47 14.18 -23.89
CA ILE A 50 3.27 13.88 -23.09
C ILE A 50 3.55 12.70 -22.15
N TYR A 51 4.09 11.59 -22.68
CA TYR A 51 4.52 10.43 -21.90
C TYR A 51 5.46 10.82 -20.74
N LYS A 52 6.52 11.60 -21.04
CA LYS A 52 7.46 12.07 -20.00
C LYS A 52 6.77 12.91 -18.92
N ARG A 53 5.83 13.78 -19.28
CA ARG A 53 5.07 14.61 -18.33
C ARG A 53 4.18 13.75 -17.44
N LYS A 54 3.38 12.84 -18.03
CA LYS A 54 2.51 11.91 -17.30
C LYS A 54 3.32 11.06 -16.31
N ARG A 55 4.42 10.46 -16.77
CA ARG A 55 5.32 9.64 -15.94
C ARG A 55 5.92 10.42 -14.79
N ASN A 56 6.45 11.62 -15.05
CA ASN A 56 7.05 12.45 -14.01
C ASN A 56 6.00 12.92 -12.99
N ALA A 57 4.78 13.25 -13.44
CA ALA A 57 3.68 13.60 -12.55
C ALA A 57 3.26 12.41 -11.68
N HIS A 58 3.07 11.22 -12.27
CA HIS A 58 2.79 9.99 -11.53
C HIS A 58 3.84 9.73 -10.45
N ALA A 59 5.13 9.71 -10.82
CA ALA A 59 6.22 9.42 -9.89
C ALA A 59 6.32 10.48 -8.77
N CYS A 60 6.19 11.76 -9.10
CA CYS A 60 6.26 12.85 -8.13
C CYS A 60 5.11 12.77 -7.12
N ILE A 61 3.87 12.66 -7.60
CA ILE A 61 2.68 12.63 -6.75
C ILE A 61 2.68 11.37 -5.87
N MET A 62 2.97 10.19 -6.45
CA MET A 62 3.05 8.94 -5.66
C MET A 62 4.13 8.99 -4.58
N SER A 63 5.28 9.60 -4.88
CA SER A 63 6.34 9.79 -3.89
C SER A 63 5.89 10.68 -2.74
N ILE A 64 5.27 11.82 -3.03
CA ILE A 64 4.73 12.72 -1.99
C ILE A 64 3.70 11.98 -1.13
N VAL A 65 2.80 11.23 -1.75
CA VAL A 65 1.75 10.48 -1.05
C VAL A 65 2.33 9.41 -0.11
N PHE A 66 3.16 8.51 -0.62
CA PHE A 66 3.63 7.35 0.14
C PHE A 66 4.83 7.62 1.06
N ILE A 67 5.64 8.63 0.76
CA ILE A 67 6.80 8.98 1.59
C ILE A 67 6.43 10.04 2.63
N VAL A 68 5.54 10.97 2.29
CA VAL A 68 5.19 12.10 3.17
C VAL A 68 3.78 11.96 3.73
N LEU A 69 2.74 12.03 2.90
CA LEU A 69 1.36 12.23 3.40
C LEU A 69 0.86 11.05 4.23
N PHE A 70 0.96 9.82 3.73
CA PHE A 70 0.47 8.64 4.46
C PHE A 70 1.26 8.35 5.74
N PRO A 71 2.60 8.35 5.75
CA PRO A 71 3.38 8.22 6.98
C PRO A 71 3.08 9.35 7.97
N LEU A 72 2.98 10.60 7.51
CA LEU A 72 2.68 11.75 8.37
C LEU A 72 1.28 11.67 8.97
N GLY A 73 0.29 11.25 8.18
CA GLY A 73 -1.04 10.93 8.67
C GLY A 73 -1.03 9.80 9.71
N ALA A 74 -0.23 8.75 9.52
CA ALA A 74 -0.09 7.66 10.51
C ALA A 74 0.61 8.13 11.81
N ILE A 75 1.66 8.93 11.69
CA ILE A 75 2.40 9.52 12.82
C ILE A 75 1.51 10.49 13.60
N SER A 76 0.61 11.22 12.94
CA SER A 76 -0.25 12.22 13.58
C SER A 76 -0.98 11.68 14.83
N MET A 77 -1.38 10.41 14.80
CA MET A 77 -2.08 9.73 15.90
C MET A 77 -1.22 9.51 17.16
N HIS A 78 0.09 9.74 17.09
CA HIS A 78 1.03 9.59 18.20
C HIS A 78 1.41 10.93 18.83
N LEU A 79 1.00 12.06 18.22
CA LEU A 79 1.25 13.36 18.83
C LEU A 79 0.39 13.53 20.10
N PRO A 80 1.00 13.89 21.24
CA PRO A 80 0.29 14.08 22.51
C PRO A 80 -0.42 15.44 22.56
N LEU A 81 -1.29 15.72 21.58
CA LEU A 81 -2.09 16.95 21.54
C LEU A 81 -3.33 16.79 22.41
N ARG A 82 -3.20 17.13 23.70
CA ARG A 82 -4.34 17.20 24.63
C ARG A 82 -5.36 18.23 24.15
N GLY A 83 -6.64 17.86 24.13
CA GLY A 83 -7.76 18.74 23.77
C GLY A 83 -8.12 18.80 22.29
N VAL A 84 -7.28 18.27 21.38
CA VAL A 84 -7.57 18.23 19.95
C VAL A 84 -8.06 16.83 19.56
N ARG A 85 -9.17 16.75 18.79
CA ARG A 85 -9.58 15.50 18.14
C ARG A 85 -8.65 15.18 16.97
N VAL A 86 -7.43 14.74 17.28
CA VAL A 86 -6.34 14.43 16.32
C VAL A 86 -6.84 13.60 15.15
N THR A 87 -7.65 12.57 15.41
CA THR A 87 -8.20 11.70 14.36
C THR A 87 -9.01 12.46 13.32
N THR A 88 -9.94 13.32 13.74
CA THR A 88 -10.84 14.02 12.80
C THR A 88 -10.26 15.30 12.25
N ARG A 89 -9.32 15.94 12.96
CA ARG A 89 -8.77 17.26 12.58
C ARG A 89 -7.40 17.21 11.93
N ILE A 90 -6.63 16.14 12.11
CA ILE A 90 -5.27 16.03 11.58
C ILE A 90 -5.16 14.78 10.72
N HIS A 91 -5.43 13.60 11.29
CA HIS A 91 -5.31 12.35 10.56
C HIS A 91 -6.24 12.30 9.34
N ALA A 92 -7.55 12.45 9.54
CA ALA A 92 -8.53 12.32 8.45
C ALA A 92 -8.29 13.31 7.29
N PRO A 93 -8.06 14.63 7.52
CA PRO A 93 -7.77 15.57 6.43
C PRO A 93 -6.52 15.20 5.63
N ILE A 94 -5.43 14.81 6.30
CA ILE A 94 -4.18 14.42 5.64
C ILE A 94 -4.37 13.13 4.83
N GLN A 95 -5.12 12.17 5.38
CA GLN A 95 -5.42 10.92 4.67
C GLN A 95 -6.36 11.15 3.47
N ILE A 96 -7.36 12.02 3.58
CA ILE A 96 -8.26 12.37 2.47
C ILE A 96 -7.48 13.07 1.35
N LEU A 97 -6.60 14.03 1.69
CA LEU A 97 -5.74 14.69 0.71
C LEU A 97 -4.81 13.69 0.02
N GLY A 98 -4.13 12.85 0.81
CA GLY A 98 -3.26 11.79 0.28
C GLY A 98 -4.00 10.82 -0.63
N LEU A 99 -5.23 10.42 -0.25
CA LEU A 99 -6.06 9.52 -1.04
C LEU A 99 -6.49 10.13 -2.36
N ALA A 100 -6.90 11.40 -2.36
CA ALA A 100 -7.28 12.12 -3.59
C ALA A 100 -6.09 12.23 -4.56
N MET A 101 -4.92 12.63 -4.05
CA MET A 101 -3.68 12.69 -4.84
C MET A 101 -3.27 11.32 -5.37
N MET A 102 -3.38 10.27 -4.55
CA MET A 102 -3.08 8.89 -4.93
C MET A 102 -3.97 8.40 -6.07
N ILE A 103 -5.28 8.66 -6.00
CA ILE A 103 -6.24 8.26 -7.05
C ILE A 103 -5.88 8.93 -8.38
N GLY A 104 -5.62 10.25 -8.37
CA GLY A 104 -5.21 10.97 -9.57
C GLY A 104 -3.90 10.45 -10.16
N ALA A 105 -2.89 10.19 -9.31
CA ALA A 105 -1.64 9.62 -9.76
C ALA A 105 -1.78 8.17 -10.25
N MET A 106 -2.64 7.37 -9.62
CA MET A 106 -2.93 6.00 -10.07
C MET A 106 -3.57 6.02 -11.45
N GLY A 107 -4.50 6.95 -11.70
CA GLY A 107 -5.08 7.18 -13.02
C GLY A 107 -4.02 7.47 -14.08
N LEU A 108 -3.05 8.36 -13.78
CA LEU A 108 -1.91 8.60 -14.67
C LEU A 108 -1.07 7.34 -14.92
N GLY A 109 -0.86 6.51 -13.89
CA GLY A 109 -0.10 5.26 -14.02
C GLY A 109 -0.81 4.21 -14.88
N ILE A 110 -2.13 4.10 -14.73
CA ILE A 110 -3.00 3.24 -15.54
C ILE A 110 -2.98 3.69 -17.00
N ASP A 111 -3.14 4.99 -17.25
CA ASP A 111 -3.12 5.56 -18.60
C ASP A 111 -1.78 5.33 -19.30
N ILE A 112 -0.65 5.51 -18.60
CA ILE A 112 0.67 5.16 -19.12
C ILE A 112 0.77 3.65 -19.41
N ALA A 113 0.31 2.80 -18.49
CA ALA A 113 0.39 1.37 -18.65
C ALA A 113 -0.42 0.89 -19.86
N ASP A 114 -1.63 1.44 -20.06
CA ASP A 114 -2.53 1.08 -21.15
C ASP A 114 -2.06 1.61 -22.49
N VAL A 115 -1.90 2.94 -22.59
CA VAL A 115 -1.68 3.64 -23.86
C VAL A 115 -0.25 3.52 -24.35
N ASP A 116 0.72 3.64 -23.43
CA ASP A 116 2.13 3.77 -23.82
C ASP A 116 2.92 2.46 -23.69
N LEU A 117 2.48 1.52 -22.84
CA LEU A 117 3.31 0.37 -22.41
C LEU A 117 2.67 -1.01 -22.55
N ASN A 118 1.41 -1.14 -23.00
CA ASN A 118 0.69 -2.41 -23.12
C ASN A 118 0.72 -3.26 -21.83
N PHE A 119 0.43 -2.65 -20.68
CA PHE A 119 0.30 -3.17 -19.30
C PHE A 119 1.31 -4.25 -18.85
N PHE A 120 1.23 -5.43 -19.45
CA PHE A 120 1.96 -6.65 -19.08
C PHE A 120 2.90 -7.17 -20.17
N ALA A 121 3.06 -6.46 -21.29
CA ALA A 121 3.99 -6.86 -22.36
C ALA A 121 5.48 -6.75 -21.96
N ARG A 122 5.77 -6.17 -20.79
CA ARG A 122 7.12 -5.88 -20.31
C ARG A 122 7.68 -6.91 -19.33
N ASP A 123 8.93 -6.69 -18.98
CA ASP A 123 9.74 -7.41 -18.00
C ASP A 123 9.04 -7.59 -16.64
N THR A 124 9.54 -8.55 -15.85
CA THR A 124 8.98 -8.92 -14.55
C THR A 124 8.87 -7.73 -13.59
N SER A 125 9.80 -6.77 -13.62
CA SER A 125 9.77 -5.60 -12.72
C SER A 125 8.60 -4.68 -13.04
N THR A 126 8.29 -4.48 -14.33
CA THR A 126 7.11 -3.68 -14.74
C THR A 126 5.83 -4.32 -14.21
N LYS A 127 5.69 -5.64 -14.39
CA LYS A 127 4.53 -6.39 -13.89
C LYS A 127 4.41 -6.29 -12.37
N ALA A 128 5.51 -6.45 -11.65
CA ALA A 128 5.52 -6.35 -10.19
C ALA A 128 5.10 -4.95 -9.71
N HIS A 129 5.63 -3.88 -10.31
CA HIS A 129 5.25 -2.51 -9.97
C HIS A 129 3.76 -2.23 -10.18
N VAL A 130 3.22 -2.65 -11.34
CA VAL A 130 1.80 -2.44 -11.67
C VAL A 130 0.90 -3.24 -10.73
N VAL A 131 1.18 -4.53 -10.52
CA VAL A 131 0.34 -5.40 -9.68
C VAL A 131 0.38 -4.98 -8.22
N ILE A 132 1.57 -4.76 -7.64
CA ILE A 132 1.71 -4.33 -6.24
C ILE A 132 1.10 -2.94 -6.06
N GLY A 133 1.33 -2.03 -7.00
CA GLY A 133 0.77 -0.68 -6.99
C GLY A 133 -0.75 -0.68 -6.99
N LEU A 134 -1.38 -1.41 -7.93
CA LEU A 134 -2.83 -1.52 -8.02
C LEU A 134 -3.42 -2.17 -6.76
N LEU A 135 -2.87 -3.30 -6.30
CA LEU A 135 -3.32 -3.97 -5.09
C LEU A 135 -3.28 -3.02 -3.88
N THR A 136 -2.15 -2.34 -3.68
CA THR A 136 -1.95 -1.42 -2.54
C THR A 136 -2.91 -0.24 -2.62
N CYS A 137 -3.07 0.37 -3.79
CA CYS A 137 -3.98 1.49 -3.99
C CYS A 137 -5.44 1.07 -3.80
N SER A 138 -5.87 -0.06 -4.35
CA SER A 138 -7.23 -0.58 -4.17
C SER A 138 -7.55 -0.85 -2.70
N VAL A 139 -6.60 -1.42 -1.94
CA VAL A 139 -6.75 -1.61 -0.49
C VAL A 139 -6.94 -0.27 0.23
N LEU A 140 -6.13 0.73 -0.12
CA LEU A 140 -6.19 2.06 0.47
C LEU A 140 -7.44 2.85 0.08
N ILE A 141 -8.01 2.64 -1.11
CA ILE A 141 -9.22 3.33 -1.58
C ILE A 141 -10.47 2.75 -0.93
N LEU A 142 -10.61 1.42 -0.93
CA LEU A 142 -11.86 0.77 -0.54
C LEU A 142 -11.87 0.43 0.95
N PHE A 143 -10.85 -0.30 1.40
CA PHE A 143 -10.89 -0.92 2.72
C PHE A 143 -10.46 0.06 3.81
N GLN A 144 -9.44 0.89 3.58
CA GLN A 144 -8.94 1.74 4.66
C GLN A 144 -9.91 2.82 5.16
N PRO A 145 -10.59 3.59 4.28
CA PRO A 145 -11.60 4.54 4.68
C PRO A 145 -12.78 3.84 5.35
N ALA A 146 -13.23 2.70 4.83
CA ALA A 146 -14.32 1.92 5.40
C ALA A 146 -13.99 1.42 6.81
N LEU A 147 -12.81 0.79 7.00
CA LEU A 147 -12.34 0.34 8.31
C LEU A 147 -12.15 1.51 9.28
N GLY A 148 -11.63 2.64 8.79
CA GLY A 148 -11.45 3.88 9.54
C GLY A 148 -12.77 4.46 10.05
N LEU A 149 -13.80 4.46 9.20
CA LEU A 149 -15.14 4.90 9.54
C LEU A 149 -15.79 3.95 10.54
N LEU A 150 -15.78 2.63 10.27
CA LEU A 150 -16.38 1.62 11.14
C LEU A 150 -15.78 1.62 12.54
N GLN A 151 -14.45 1.75 12.69
CA GLN A 151 -13.84 1.88 14.02
C GLN A 151 -14.28 3.17 14.72
N HIS A 152 -14.43 4.28 13.99
CA HIS A 152 -14.80 5.56 14.57
C HIS A 152 -16.24 5.53 15.08
N LEU A 153 -17.17 4.98 14.31
CA LEU A 153 -18.56 4.77 14.74
C LEU A 153 -18.62 3.84 15.95
N HIS A 154 -17.87 2.73 15.95
CA HIS A 154 -17.85 1.81 17.07
C HIS A 154 -17.28 2.43 18.34
N PHE A 155 -16.18 3.19 18.23
CA PHE A 155 -15.57 3.87 19.36
C PHE A 155 -16.49 4.94 19.94
N ARG A 156 -17.21 5.69 19.09
CA ARG A 156 -18.21 6.67 19.55
C ARG A 156 -19.37 6.02 20.31
N ARG A 157 -19.77 4.80 19.95
CA ARG A 157 -20.88 4.09 20.61
C ARG A 157 -20.46 3.39 21.90
N THR A 158 -19.27 2.80 21.94
CA THR A 158 -18.87 1.88 23.03
C THR A 158 -17.75 2.42 23.92
N GLY A 159 -17.02 3.45 23.48
CA GLY A 159 -15.77 3.90 24.10
C GLY A 159 -14.61 2.89 24.03
N LYS A 160 -14.81 1.74 23.37
CA LYS A 160 -13.86 0.63 23.31
C LYS A 160 -13.24 0.51 21.91
N LYS A 161 -12.02 -0.04 21.84
CA LYS A 161 -11.37 -0.36 20.57
C LYS A 161 -12.09 -1.55 19.92
N SER A 162 -12.48 -1.40 18.66
CA SER A 162 -13.07 -2.49 17.87
C SER A 162 -12.01 -3.36 17.19
N ILE A 163 -12.41 -4.53 16.68
CA ILE A 163 -11.54 -5.33 15.81
C ILE A 163 -11.12 -4.56 14.55
N PHE A 164 -12.02 -3.74 14.01
CA PHE A 164 -11.74 -2.88 12.85
C PHE A 164 -10.59 -1.91 13.12
N ALA A 165 -10.39 -1.47 14.37
CA ALA A 165 -9.27 -0.60 14.72
C ALA A 165 -7.91 -1.29 14.58
N TYR A 166 -7.84 -2.59 14.91
CA TYR A 166 -6.62 -3.37 14.75
C TYR A 166 -6.34 -3.66 13.28
N ILE A 167 -7.37 -4.05 12.51
CA ILE A 167 -7.24 -4.29 11.07
C ILE A 167 -6.82 -3.01 10.36
N HIS A 168 -7.49 -1.89 10.62
CA HIS A 168 -7.16 -0.57 10.06
C HIS A 168 -5.70 -0.16 10.33
N ARG A 169 -5.23 -0.39 11.56
CA ARG A 169 -3.86 -0.05 11.94
C ARG A 169 -2.85 -0.91 11.19
N TRP A 170 -3.03 -2.22 11.14
CA TRP A 170 -2.07 -3.13 10.51
C TRP A 170 -2.11 -3.05 8.99
N SER A 171 -3.30 -2.99 8.38
CA SER A 171 -3.43 -2.83 6.93
C SER A 171 -2.78 -1.53 6.46
N GLY A 172 -2.94 -0.43 7.21
CA GLY A 172 -2.27 0.84 6.91
C GLY A 172 -0.74 0.75 6.98
N ARG A 173 -0.20 0.05 7.99
CA ARG A 173 1.25 -0.16 8.13
C ARG A 173 1.82 -0.98 6.97
N VAL A 174 1.14 -2.07 6.62
CA VAL A 174 1.53 -2.93 5.49
C VAL A 174 1.46 -2.15 4.18
N ALA A 175 0.39 -1.38 3.95
CA ALA A 175 0.23 -0.58 2.74
C ALA A 175 1.31 0.50 2.58
N ILE A 176 1.76 1.15 3.65
CA ILE A 176 2.89 2.09 3.60
C ILE A 176 4.18 1.37 3.19
N CYS A 177 4.46 0.20 3.78
CA CYS A 177 5.64 -0.60 3.44
C CYS A 177 5.60 -1.07 1.97
N LEU A 178 4.44 -1.56 1.51
CA LEU A 178 4.24 -1.93 0.11
C LEU A 178 4.41 -0.73 -0.82
N GLY A 179 3.96 0.46 -0.41
CA GLY A 179 4.19 1.70 -1.15
C GLY A 179 5.68 2.03 -1.35
N TRP A 180 6.51 1.84 -0.32
CA TRP A 180 7.96 2.05 -0.43
C TRP A 180 8.64 1.01 -1.32
N ILE A 181 8.27 -0.27 -1.18
CA ILE A 181 8.75 -1.34 -2.09
C ILE A 181 8.34 -1.00 -3.52
N ASN A 182 7.08 -0.59 -3.73
CA ASN A 182 6.55 -0.26 -5.04
C ASN A 182 7.21 0.98 -5.64
N SER A 183 7.59 1.96 -4.81
CA SER A 183 8.37 3.13 -5.24
C SER A 183 9.75 2.70 -5.74
N GLY A 184 10.43 1.80 -5.01
CA GLY A 184 11.69 1.20 -5.45
C GLY A 184 11.58 0.49 -6.80
N LEU A 185 10.54 -0.34 -6.98
CA LEU A 185 10.25 -1.00 -8.25
C LEU A 185 10.00 0.02 -9.37
N GLY A 186 9.24 1.09 -9.11
CA GLY A 186 8.95 2.13 -10.09
C GLY A 186 10.21 2.86 -10.59
N PHE A 187 11.17 3.14 -9.69
CA PHE A 187 12.44 3.75 -10.09
C PHE A 187 13.34 2.82 -10.91
N GLN A 188 13.25 1.49 -10.72
CA GLN A 188 13.98 0.52 -11.55
C GLN A 188 13.49 0.49 -13.00
N LEU A 189 12.24 0.89 -13.26
CA LEU A 189 11.68 0.94 -14.62
C LEU A 189 12.22 2.11 -15.46
N VAL A 190 12.85 3.09 -14.81
CA VAL A 190 13.23 4.33 -15.48
C VAL A 190 14.72 4.35 -15.78
N PRO A 191 15.12 4.45 -17.07
CA PRO A 191 16.51 4.68 -17.43
C PRO A 191 17.06 5.93 -16.73
N ILE A 192 18.27 5.82 -16.18
CA ILE A 192 18.94 6.92 -15.45
C ILE A 192 19.09 8.17 -16.35
N SER A 193 19.12 8.03 -17.67
CA SER A 193 19.15 9.16 -18.61
C SER A 193 17.86 9.99 -18.64
N LEU A 194 16.72 9.44 -18.21
CA LEU A 194 15.42 10.11 -18.28
C LEU A 194 15.00 10.79 -16.98
N VAL A 195 15.72 10.60 -15.88
CA VAL A 195 15.44 11.19 -14.57
C VAL A 195 16.74 11.74 -14.01
N SER A 196 16.73 12.97 -13.49
CA SER A 196 17.95 13.50 -12.87
C SER A 196 18.35 12.63 -11.69
N THR A 197 19.63 12.25 -11.64
CA THR A 197 20.19 11.45 -10.54
C THR A 197 19.87 12.09 -9.17
N GLY A 198 19.85 13.43 -9.10
CA GLY A 198 19.46 14.16 -7.90
C GLY A 198 18.02 13.92 -7.46
N SER A 199 17.06 13.75 -8.38
CA SER A 199 15.68 13.42 -8.01
C SER A 199 15.56 12.00 -7.44
N LEU A 200 16.31 11.05 -8.01
CA LEU A 200 16.35 9.67 -7.52
C LEU A 200 16.98 9.62 -6.12
N VAL A 201 18.15 10.23 -5.94
CA VAL A 201 18.85 10.29 -4.65
C VAL A 201 17.97 10.96 -3.58
N ARG A 202 17.37 12.11 -3.89
CA ARG A 202 16.48 12.80 -2.94
C ARG A 202 15.31 11.92 -2.52
N ASN A 203 14.73 11.17 -3.45
CA ASN A 203 13.60 10.28 -3.14
C ASN A 203 14.00 9.19 -2.14
N PHE A 204 15.08 8.46 -2.42
CA PHE A 204 15.57 7.41 -1.53
C PHE A 204 16.07 7.94 -0.19
N VAL A 205 16.71 9.11 -0.17
CA VAL A 205 17.12 9.77 1.09
C VAL A 205 15.90 10.15 1.92
N LEU A 206 14.87 10.76 1.32
CA LEU A 206 13.63 11.08 2.02
C LEU A 206 12.92 9.82 2.52
N MET A 207 12.85 8.78 1.70
CA MET A 207 12.26 7.50 2.08
C MET A 207 13.03 6.87 3.25
N GLY A 208 14.36 6.88 3.22
CA GLY A 208 15.20 6.35 4.28
C GLY A 208 15.06 7.11 5.60
N VAL A 209 15.14 8.45 5.55
CA VAL A 209 15.03 9.28 6.76
C VAL A 209 13.64 9.23 7.35
N LEU A 210 12.59 9.49 6.55
CA LEU A 210 11.21 9.48 7.04
C LEU A 210 10.76 8.07 7.41
N GLY A 211 11.23 7.07 6.68
CA GLY A 211 10.97 5.67 7.00
C GLY A 211 11.61 5.24 8.31
N ALA A 212 12.87 5.64 8.56
CA ALA A 212 13.53 5.39 9.84
C ALA A 212 12.77 6.05 11.00
N VAL A 213 12.40 7.33 10.87
CA VAL A 213 11.60 8.04 11.88
C VAL A 213 10.27 7.33 12.14
N TRP A 214 9.59 6.90 11.08
CA TRP A 214 8.32 6.18 11.20
C TRP A 214 8.47 4.84 11.93
N PHE A 215 9.47 4.02 11.58
CA PHE A 215 9.75 2.77 12.27
C PHE A 215 10.15 2.99 13.74
N LEU A 216 10.93 4.04 14.02
CA LEU A 216 11.30 4.41 15.39
C LEU A 216 10.08 4.76 16.22
N LEU A 217 9.16 5.58 15.69
CA LEU A 217 7.93 5.98 16.39
C LEU A 217 6.97 4.80 16.58
N VAL A 218 6.85 3.94 15.58
CA VAL A 218 6.03 2.73 15.66
C VAL A 218 6.60 1.74 16.69
N GLY A 219 7.92 1.55 16.68
CA GLY A 219 8.64 0.72 17.65
C GLY A 219 8.54 1.29 19.06
N TRP A 220 8.66 2.61 19.20
CA TRP A 220 8.49 3.33 20.47
C TRP A 220 7.07 3.17 21.04
N ASP A 221 6.03 3.28 20.22
CA ASP A 221 4.64 3.02 20.69
C ASP A 221 4.49 1.59 21.18
N GLY A 222 5.04 0.61 20.43
CA GLY A 222 5.05 -0.80 20.82
C GLY A 222 5.79 -1.04 22.14
N TYR A 223 6.99 -0.46 22.28
CA TYR A 223 7.80 -0.52 23.48
C TYR A 223 7.03 0.06 24.67
N ARG A 224 6.55 1.31 24.57
CA ARG A 224 5.77 1.97 25.63
C ARG A 224 4.57 1.14 26.07
N HIS A 225 3.88 0.49 25.13
CA HIS A 225 2.72 -0.34 25.45
C HIS A 225 3.10 -1.63 26.20
N HIS A 226 4.27 -2.21 25.92
CA HIS A 226 4.81 -3.37 26.61
C HIS A 226 5.26 -3.04 28.05
N TRP A 227 5.97 -1.93 28.23
CA TRP A 227 6.39 -1.47 29.57
C TRP A 227 5.20 -1.13 30.46
N ALA A 228 4.21 -0.41 29.95
CA ALA A 228 2.98 -0.13 30.71
C ALA A 228 2.21 -1.40 31.13
N LYS A 229 2.30 -2.50 30.35
CA LYS A 229 1.75 -3.80 30.75
C LYS A 229 2.58 -4.45 31.85
N LYS A 230 3.91 -4.40 31.75
CA LYS A 230 4.82 -4.91 32.79
C LYS A 230 4.58 -4.19 34.12
N ASP A 231 4.44 -2.87 34.11
CA ASP A 231 4.19 -2.07 35.32
C ASP A 231 2.87 -2.47 35.98
N LYS A 232 1.81 -2.68 35.19
CA LYS A 232 0.51 -3.17 35.72
C LYS A 232 0.62 -4.58 36.30
N LEU A 233 1.28 -5.51 35.60
CA LEU A 233 1.48 -6.87 36.09
C LEU A 233 2.37 -6.89 37.34
N GLY A 234 3.36 -6.01 37.40
CA GLY A 234 4.19 -5.78 38.59
C GLY A 234 3.36 -5.27 39.77
N ALA A 235 2.49 -4.28 39.55
CA ALA A 235 1.60 -3.77 40.57
C ALA A 235 0.60 -4.84 41.08
N TYR A 236 0.03 -5.65 40.19
CA TYR A 236 -0.82 -6.78 40.58
C TYR A 236 -0.04 -7.83 41.38
N ARG A 237 1.20 -8.15 40.97
CA ARG A 237 2.07 -9.09 41.69
C ARG A 237 2.38 -8.59 43.11
N VAL A 238 2.80 -7.32 43.25
CA VAL A 238 3.09 -6.73 44.56
C VAL A 238 1.84 -6.68 45.45
N GLY A 239 0.67 -6.38 44.87
CA GLY A 239 -0.61 -6.44 45.60
C GLY A 239 -0.95 -7.85 46.06
N TRP A 240 -0.71 -8.86 45.23
CA TRP A 240 -0.95 -10.26 45.55
C TRP A 240 -0.02 -10.75 46.66
N ASP A 241 1.27 -10.45 46.58
CA ASP A 241 2.26 -10.81 47.60
C ASP A 241 1.92 -10.16 48.96
N LYS A 242 1.54 -8.88 48.98
CA LYS A 242 1.06 -8.21 50.21
C LYS A 242 -0.18 -8.88 50.78
N GLY A 243 -1.16 -9.25 49.94
CA GLY A 243 -2.37 -9.94 50.37
C GLY A 243 -2.09 -11.32 50.98
N VAL A 244 -1.13 -12.07 50.44
CA VAL A 244 -0.69 -13.36 50.98
C VAL A 244 0.00 -13.18 52.34
N VAL A 245 0.85 -12.15 52.49
CA VAL A 245 1.52 -11.85 53.76
C VAL A 245 0.51 -11.46 54.85
N LEU A 246 -0.45 -10.58 54.54
CA LEU A 246 -1.48 -10.17 55.50
C LEU A 246 -2.36 -11.34 55.95
N ARG A 247 -2.75 -12.23 55.02
CA ARG A 247 -3.51 -13.45 55.37
C ARG A 247 -2.71 -14.38 56.28
N ARG A 248 -1.40 -14.49 56.08
CA ARG A 248 -0.51 -15.26 56.95
C ARG A 248 -0.39 -14.64 58.35
N GLN A 249 -0.36 -13.31 58.44
CA GLN A 249 -0.33 -12.61 59.73
C GLN A 249 -1.65 -12.78 60.50
N HIS A 250 -2.79 -12.61 59.82
CA HIS A 250 -4.11 -12.85 60.42
C HIS A 250 -4.26 -14.28 60.96
N ALA A 251 -3.82 -15.29 60.20
CA ALA A 251 -3.85 -16.68 60.66
C ALA A 251 -2.94 -16.98 61.86
N VAL A 252 -1.94 -16.12 62.13
CA VAL A 252 -1.10 -16.20 63.34
C VAL A 252 -1.79 -15.50 64.51
N GLU A 253 -2.40 -14.34 64.29
CA GLU A 253 -3.14 -13.60 65.33
C GLU A 253 -4.41 -14.32 65.78
N ASP A 254 -5.17 -14.92 64.86
CA ASP A 254 -6.41 -15.67 65.15
C ASP A 254 -6.15 -17.07 65.74
N GLY A 255 -4.91 -17.40 66.10
CA GLY A 255 -4.57 -18.67 66.77
C GLY A 255 -4.75 -19.93 65.92
N THR A 256 -5.06 -19.82 64.62
CA THR A 256 -5.34 -20.98 63.73
C THR A 256 -4.08 -21.74 63.27
N LYS A 257 -2.96 -21.61 63.98
CA LYS A 257 -1.73 -22.37 63.67
C LYS A 257 -1.58 -23.68 64.42
N ASP A 258 -2.48 -24.00 65.35
CA ASP A 258 -2.46 -25.29 66.05
C ASP A 258 -3.26 -26.41 65.35
N ASP A 259 -4.03 -26.11 64.30
CA ASP A 259 -4.91 -27.10 63.66
C ASP A 259 -4.43 -27.66 62.32
N MET A 260 -3.24 -27.28 61.83
CA MET A 260 -2.63 -27.91 60.66
C MET A 260 -1.53 -28.89 61.07
N LYS A 261 -1.84 -29.72 62.06
CA LYS A 261 -1.12 -30.97 62.27
C LYS A 261 -1.42 -31.84 61.05
N LEU A 262 -0.40 -32.05 60.21
CA LEU A 262 -0.37 -33.04 59.14
C LEU A 262 -1.02 -34.33 59.64
N GLU A 263 -2.24 -34.64 59.18
CA GLU A 263 -2.78 -35.98 59.32
C GLU A 263 -1.80 -36.94 58.61
N PRO A 264 -1.32 -37.98 59.30
CA PRO A 264 -0.59 -39.04 58.63
C PRO A 264 -1.61 -39.77 57.76
N ARG A 265 -1.32 -39.91 56.46
CA ARG A 265 -2.08 -40.80 55.57
C ARG A 265 -2.17 -42.17 56.25
N HIS A 266 -3.35 -42.52 56.75
CA HIS A 266 -3.61 -43.84 57.28
C HIS A 266 -3.79 -44.80 56.09
N SER A 267 -2.79 -45.66 55.95
CA SER A 267 -2.85 -46.95 55.26
C SER A 267 -3.95 -47.83 55.87
N GLY A 268 -4.89 -48.29 55.05
CA GLY A 268 -5.93 -49.22 55.51
C GLY A 268 -7.04 -49.46 54.50
N ASP A 269 -6.71 -50.06 53.35
CA ASP A 269 -7.70 -50.87 52.62
C ASP A 269 -7.02 -52.15 52.13
N GLN A 270 -7.12 -53.18 52.97
CA GLN A 270 -6.94 -54.57 52.58
C GLN A 270 -8.07 -55.38 53.22
N GLY A 271 -8.89 -55.99 52.36
CA GLY A 271 -9.31 -57.37 52.58
C GLY A 271 -10.80 -57.59 52.81
N THR A 272 -11.53 -57.84 51.72
CA THR A 272 -12.36 -59.06 51.68
C THR A 272 -11.99 -59.87 50.44
N THR A 273 -11.36 -61.00 50.70
CA THR A 273 -11.04 -62.09 49.76
C THR A 273 -12.09 -63.18 49.87
N ALA A 274 -12.63 -63.64 48.75
CA ALA A 274 -13.03 -65.03 48.47
C ALA A 274 -13.28 -65.09 46.95
N GLY A 275 -12.48 -65.82 46.17
CA GLY A 275 -12.75 -67.22 45.80
C GLY A 275 -13.89 -67.25 44.76
N GLU A 276 -13.77 -67.73 43.53
CA GLU A 276 -13.10 -68.93 43.06
C GLU A 276 -13.14 -68.94 41.51
N GLN A 277 -12.35 -69.84 40.91
CA GLN A 277 -12.15 -70.05 39.48
C GLN A 277 -13.32 -70.76 38.76
N HIS A 278 -13.24 -70.75 37.42
CA HIS A 278 -13.79 -71.74 36.47
C HIS A 278 -15.31 -71.72 36.16
N LEU A 279 -15.66 -71.14 35.01
CA LEU A 279 -16.22 -71.82 33.82
C LEU A 279 -16.31 -70.85 32.63
#